data_AF-A0AAW9GNQ2-F1
#
_entry.id   AF-A0AAW9GNQ2-F1
#
_cell.length_a   1.000
_cell.length_b   1.000
_cell.length_c   1.000
_cell.angle_alpha   90.00
_cell.angle_beta   90.00
_cell.angle_gamma   90.00
#
_symmetry.space_group_name_H-M   'P 1'
#
loop_
_entity.id
_entity.type
_entity.pdbx_description
1 polymer ?
#
loop_
_entity_poly.entity_id
_entity_poly.type
_entity_poly.pdbx_seq_one_letter_code
_entity_poly.pdbx_strand_id
1 'polypeptide(L)'
;MNNKLLLALTSCVLIIGLAACSSNENASTANDSKAEEKIQKEAEKAKMAEEKAKQEEQQRQEAEVKKEEEEKAKQEAEAQRQAEEKAKQEQAEREEKEEQQRQEQEQARKQQAQKQREVKQQKKEEPELCGSPEVGITCEHVQKEWENEQKIEKELKEREERQEREGLEYAKRKAQSFEDKEREKMSCDDARNVLEQLKNAEQNPAIKESIVKYQEKVNMCSK
;
A
#
# COMPACT_ATOMS: atom_id res chain seq x y z
N MET A 1 7.85 5.98 33.93
CA MET A 1 8.06 7.45 33.90
C MET A 1 8.02 7.93 35.33
N ASN A 2 9.03 8.66 35.85
CA ASN A 2 9.00 9.50 37.08
C ASN A 2 10.41 9.96 37.56
N ASN A 3 11.51 9.39 37.04
CA ASN A 3 12.86 9.75 37.52
C ASN A 3 13.48 10.98 36.84
N LYS A 4 12.92 11.44 35.71
CA LYS A 4 13.44 12.59 34.96
C LYS A 4 12.90 13.94 35.47
N LEU A 5 11.73 13.95 36.12
CA LEU A 5 11.14 15.16 36.69
C LEU A 5 11.79 15.56 38.04
N LEU A 6 12.22 14.56 38.83
CA LEU A 6 12.86 14.78 40.13
C LEU A 6 14.24 15.44 40.03
N LEU A 7 14.99 15.16 38.94
CA LEU A 7 16.32 15.74 38.73
C LEU A 7 16.26 17.22 38.31
N ALA A 8 15.15 17.65 37.67
CA ALA A 8 14.99 19.03 37.22
C ALA A 8 14.63 19.98 38.38
N LEU A 9 13.86 19.51 39.36
CA LEU A 9 13.37 20.34 40.46
C LEU A 9 14.42 20.61 41.55
N THR A 10 15.40 19.73 41.74
CA THR A 10 16.47 19.92 42.74
C THR A 10 17.55 20.92 42.31
N SER A 11 17.67 21.24 41.01
CA SER A 11 18.68 22.20 40.53
C SER A 11 18.28 23.68 40.71
N CYS A 12 16.98 24.00 40.80
CA CYS A 12 16.51 25.39 40.87
C CYS A 12 16.63 26.02 42.27
N VAL A 13 16.86 25.23 43.33
CA VAL A 13 16.88 25.74 44.73
C VAL A 13 18.28 26.23 45.15
N LEU A 14 19.35 25.87 44.44
CA LEU A 14 20.73 26.21 44.84
C LEU A 14 21.23 27.59 44.40
N ILE A 15 20.48 28.34 43.58
CA ILE A 15 20.97 29.59 42.95
C ILE A 15 20.52 30.87 43.69
N ILE A 16 19.59 30.80 44.65
CA ILE A 16 18.99 32.01 45.28
C ILE A 16 19.65 32.39 46.63
N GLY A 17 20.73 31.72 47.04
CA GLY A 17 21.29 31.81 48.40
C GLY A 17 22.57 32.63 48.62
N LEU A 18 22.96 33.60 47.79
CA LEU A 18 24.24 34.33 47.94
C LEU A 18 24.14 35.85 47.73
N ALA A 19 23.19 36.52 48.38
CA ALA A 19 23.17 37.99 48.42
C ALA A 19 22.56 38.55 49.72
N ALA A 20 23.15 38.27 50.89
CA ALA A 20 22.98 39.10 52.09
C ALA A 20 24.02 38.74 53.18
N CYS A 21 25.06 39.56 53.33
CA CYS A 21 25.84 39.89 54.55
C CYS A 21 27.09 40.66 54.10
N SER A 22 27.04 41.99 54.04
CA SER A 22 27.32 42.93 55.13
C SER A 22 28.82 43.16 55.35
N SER A 23 29.22 44.40 55.09
CA SER A 23 30.57 44.97 55.08
C SER A 23 31.33 44.82 56.40
N ASN A 24 32.66 44.73 56.30
CA ASN A 24 33.56 45.42 57.22
C ASN A 24 34.74 46.03 56.46
N GLU A 25 35.10 47.23 56.87
CA GLU A 25 36.06 48.15 56.30
C GLU A 25 37.50 47.69 56.59
N ASN A 26 38.39 47.71 55.59
CA ASN A 26 39.82 47.89 55.85
C ASN A 26 40.51 48.56 54.66
N ALA A 27 41.10 49.71 54.92
CA ALA A 27 41.90 50.46 53.96
C ALA A 27 43.27 49.78 53.77
N SER A 28 43.67 49.50 52.53
CA SER A 28 45.04 49.69 52.03
C SER A 28 45.22 49.29 50.56
N THR A 29 46.06 50.07 49.88
CA THR A 29 46.81 49.81 48.64
C THR A 29 46.07 49.68 47.30
N ALA A 30 45.95 50.84 46.64
CA ALA A 30 45.55 51.02 45.23
C ALA A 30 46.58 50.51 44.19
N ASN A 31 47.17 49.32 44.38
CA ASN A 31 47.99 48.64 43.36
C ASN A 31 47.48 47.24 42.96
N ASP A 32 46.48 46.66 43.63
CA ASP A 32 46.01 45.29 43.34
C ASP A 32 44.86 45.20 42.31
N SER A 33 44.09 46.26 42.09
CA SER A 33 42.95 46.28 41.15
C SER A 33 43.31 46.00 39.69
N LYS A 34 44.55 46.30 39.26
CA LYS A 34 45.00 46.05 37.88
C LYS A 34 45.46 44.61 37.66
N ALA A 35 45.82 43.89 38.74
CA ALA A 35 46.23 42.49 38.67
C ALA A 35 45.01 41.57 38.67
N GLU A 36 43.98 41.85 39.48
CA GLU A 36 42.73 41.08 39.50
C GLU A 36 41.92 41.18 38.19
N GLU A 37 41.84 42.37 37.57
CA GLU A 37 41.14 42.53 36.28
C GLU A 37 41.83 41.73 35.15
N LYS A 38 43.16 41.58 35.22
CA LYS A 38 43.93 40.83 34.24
C LYS A 38 43.75 39.32 34.41
N ILE A 39 43.69 38.84 35.65
CA ILE A 39 43.42 37.44 35.98
C ILE A 39 41.98 37.05 35.60
N GLN A 40 41.01 37.93 35.81
CA GLN A 40 39.62 37.69 35.38
C GLN A 40 39.48 37.62 33.84
N LYS A 41 40.13 38.53 33.09
CA LYS A 41 40.13 38.49 31.62
C LYS A 41 40.78 37.24 31.04
N GLU A 42 41.85 36.73 31.66
CA GLU A 42 42.48 35.46 31.23
C GLU A 42 41.61 34.25 31.56
N ALA A 43 40.97 34.23 32.73
CA ALA A 43 40.03 33.17 33.10
C ALA A 43 38.77 33.15 32.20
N GLU A 44 38.27 34.31 31.79
CA GLU A 44 37.12 34.42 30.89
C GLU A 44 37.47 33.99 29.46
N LYS A 45 38.66 34.34 28.97
CA LYS A 45 39.19 33.83 27.70
C LYS A 45 39.38 32.32 27.71
N ALA A 46 39.86 31.76 28.81
CA ALA A 46 40.03 30.32 28.96
C ALA A 46 38.66 29.60 28.96
N LYS A 47 37.65 30.16 29.65
CA LYS A 47 36.27 29.63 29.62
C LYS A 47 35.63 29.69 28.24
N MET A 48 35.74 30.81 27.52
CA MET A 48 35.23 30.91 26.14
C MET A 48 35.93 29.93 25.19
N ALA A 49 37.23 29.69 25.35
CA ALA A 49 37.96 28.73 24.53
C ALA A 49 37.50 27.29 24.80
N GLU A 50 37.27 26.92 26.07
CA GLU A 50 36.75 25.60 26.45
C GLU A 50 35.32 25.38 25.96
N GLU A 51 34.45 26.39 26.08
CA GLU A 51 33.05 26.31 25.65
C GLU A 51 32.96 26.18 24.12
N LYS A 52 33.79 26.91 23.38
CA LYS A 52 33.87 26.81 21.92
C LYS A 52 34.40 25.46 21.46
N ALA A 53 35.38 24.89 22.16
CA ALA A 53 35.88 23.54 21.88
C ALA A 53 34.80 22.48 22.11
N LYS A 54 34.03 22.57 23.21
CA LYS A 54 32.91 21.66 23.47
C LYS A 54 31.81 21.79 22.42
N GLN A 55 31.51 23.00 21.96
CA GLN A 55 30.48 23.24 20.94
C GLN A 55 30.89 22.67 19.57
N GLU A 56 32.17 22.77 19.19
CA GLU A 56 32.69 22.20 17.95
C GLU A 56 32.72 20.67 17.98
N GLU A 57 33.05 20.07 19.12
CA GLU A 57 32.99 18.62 19.32
C GLU A 57 31.56 18.09 19.26
N GLN A 58 30.60 18.81 19.84
CA GLN A 58 29.18 18.48 19.76
C GLN A 58 28.66 18.53 18.32
N GLN A 59 29.04 19.55 17.54
CA GLN A 59 28.67 19.63 16.12
C GLN A 59 29.27 18.50 15.28
N ARG A 60 30.51 18.06 15.59
CA ARG A 60 31.11 16.90 14.91
C ARG A 60 30.35 15.61 15.21
N GLN A 61 29.97 15.38 16.47
CA GLN A 61 29.19 14.20 16.84
C GLN A 61 27.80 14.19 16.20
N GLU A 62 27.09 15.33 16.18
CA GLU A 62 25.80 15.42 15.46
C GLU A 62 25.95 15.18 13.95
N ALA A 63 27.00 15.71 13.33
CA ALA A 63 27.26 15.51 11.90
C ALA A 63 27.60 14.05 11.56
N GLU A 64 28.30 13.35 12.44
CA GLU A 64 28.66 11.93 12.28
C GLU A 64 27.43 11.03 12.44
N VAL A 65 26.62 11.25 13.48
CA VAL A 65 25.34 10.54 13.68
C VAL A 65 24.41 10.74 12.49
N LYS A 66 24.32 11.97 11.96
CA LYS A 66 23.46 12.27 10.80
C LYS A 66 23.91 11.56 9.52
N LYS A 67 25.22 11.39 9.32
CA LYS A 67 25.75 10.62 8.20
C LYS A 67 25.45 9.13 8.33
N GLU A 68 25.59 8.58 9.54
CA GLU A 68 25.28 7.18 9.82
C GLU A 68 23.79 6.88 9.60
N GLU A 69 22.91 7.80 10.00
CA GLU A 69 21.47 7.69 9.78
C GLU A 69 21.12 7.77 8.28
N GLU A 70 21.75 8.68 7.52
CA GLU A 70 21.55 8.80 6.07
C GLU A 70 22.03 7.55 5.32
N GLU A 71 23.18 7.00 5.69
CA GLU A 71 23.73 5.78 5.06
C GLU A 71 22.84 4.57 5.34
N LYS A 72 22.35 4.44 6.57
CA LYS A 72 21.40 3.39 6.94
C LYS A 72 20.07 3.51 6.21
N ALA A 73 19.54 4.73 6.06
CA ALA A 73 18.33 4.98 5.28
C ALA A 73 18.51 4.62 3.79
N LYS A 74 19.70 4.88 3.22
CA LYS A 74 20.01 4.48 1.84
C LYS A 74 20.08 2.96 1.68
N GLN A 75 20.73 2.24 2.61
CA GLN A 75 20.78 0.78 2.58
C GLN A 75 19.38 0.16 2.71
N GLU A 76 18.53 0.69 3.60
CA GLU A 76 17.18 0.18 3.80
C GLU A 76 16.29 0.43 2.57
N ALA A 77 16.40 1.62 1.95
CA ALA A 77 15.70 1.93 0.70
C ALA A 77 16.15 1.05 -0.48
N GLU A 78 17.44 0.75 -0.59
CA GLU A 78 17.97 -0.13 -1.64
C GLU A 78 17.53 -1.58 -1.45
N ALA A 79 17.56 -2.10 -0.22
CA ALA A 79 17.04 -3.42 0.11
C ALA A 79 15.54 -3.54 -0.20
N GLN A 80 14.77 -2.49 0.07
CA GLN A 80 13.33 -2.45 -0.21
C GLN A 80 13.05 -2.47 -1.72
N ARG A 81 13.83 -1.75 -2.53
CA ARG A 81 13.72 -1.78 -3.99
C ARG A 81 14.05 -3.15 -4.58
N GLN A 82 15.10 -3.81 -4.10
CA GLN A 82 15.45 -5.16 -4.55
C GLN A 82 14.36 -6.18 -4.19
N ALA A 83 13.75 -6.05 -3.01
CA ALA A 83 12.63 -6.91 -2.60
C ALA A 83 11.37 -6.68 -3.47
N GLU A 84 11.05 -5.43 -3.80
CA GLU A 84 9.92 -5.09 -4.66
C GLU A 84 10.13 -5.58 -6.10
N GLU A 85 11.33 -5.42 -6.65
CA GLU A 85 11.67 -5.88 -7.99
C GLU A 85 11.57 -7.40 -8.10
N LYS A 86 12.10 -8.12 -7.11
CA LYS A 86 11.99 -9.58 -7.04
C LYS A 86 10.53 -10.04 -6.91
N ALA A 87 9.71 -9.35 -6.12
CA ALA A 87 8.29 -9.66 -5.98
C ALA A 87 7.52 -9.45 -7.31
N LYS A 88 7.83 -8.38 -8.05
CA LYS A 88 7.26 -8.15 -9.40
C LYS A 88 7.67 -9.22 -10.39
N GLN A 89 8.93 -9.67 -10.35
CA GLN A 89 9.44 -10.71 -11.23
C GLN A 89 8.75 -12.06 -10.95
N GLU A 90 8.59 -12.41 -9.68
CA GLU A 90 7.92 -13.65 -9.25
C GLU A 90 6.42 -13.63 -9.57
N GLN A 91 5.78 -12.46 -9.48
CA GLN A 91 4.39 -12.28 -9.91
C GLN A 91 4.22 -12.43 -11.43
N ALA A 92 5.10 -11.82 -12.22
CA ALA A 92 5.07 -11.93 -13.68
C ALA A 92 5.28 -13.38 -14.15
N GLU A 93 6.23 -14.11 -13.56
CA GLU A 93 6.46 -15.52 -13.88
C GLU A 93 5.23 -16.39 -13.53
N ARG A 94 4.54 -16.06 -12.44
CA ARG A 94 3.32 -16.77 -12.03
C ARG A 94 2.15 -16.51 -12.97
N GLU A 95 1.99 -15.28 -13.43
CA GLU A 95 0.97 -14.91 -14.42
C GLU A 95 1.22 -15.58 -15.77
N GLU A 96 2.47 -15.60 -16.26
CA GLU A 96 2.85 -16.30 -17.50
C GLU A 96 2.55 -17.80 -17.41
N LYS A 97 2.86 -18.42 -16.27
CA LYS A 97 2.61 -19.85 -16.04
C LYS A 97 1.11 -20.17 -15.96
N GLU A 98 0.30 -19.29 -15.36
CA GLU A 98 -1.15 -19.45 -15.33
C GLU A 98 -1.75 -19.29 -16.73
N GLU A 99 -1.27 -18.33 -17.52
CA GLU A 99 -1.72 -18.14 -18.91
C GLU A 99 -1.37 -19.34 -19.79
N GLN A 100 -0.15 -19.88 -19.66
CA GLN A 100 0.28 -21.07 -20.39
C GLN A 100 -0.60 -22.28 -20.04
N GLN A 101 -0.93 -22.45 -18.76
CA GLN A 101 -1.81 -23.53 -18.30
C GLN A 101 -3.24 -23.37 -18.82
N ARG A 102 -3.76 -22.13 -18.92
CA ARG A 102 -5.07 -21.85 -19.53
C ARG A 102 -5.08 -22.17 -21.03
N GLN A 103 -4.02 -21.79 -21.76
CA GLN A 103 -3.92 -22.10 -23.19
C GLN A 103 -3.87 -23.61 -23.43
N GLU A 104 -3.13 -24.37 -22.62
CA GLU A 104 -3.06 -25.83 -22.73
C GLU A 104 -4.41 -26.48 -22.41
N GLN A 105 -5.11 -26.00 -21.37
CA GLN A 105 -6.46 -26.46 -21.03
C GLN A 105 -7.49 -26.15 -22.13
N GLU A 106 -7.40 -24.97 -22.76
CA GLU A 106 -8.27 -24.58 -23.87
C GLU A 106 -8.01 -25.44 -25.12
N GLN A 107 -6.74 -25.73 -25.44
CA GLN A 107 -6.40 -26.65 -26.52
C GLN A 107 -6.93 -28.07 -26.25
N ALA A 108 -6.79 -28.57 -25.01
CA ALA A 108 -7.34 -29.86 -24.63
C ALA A 108 -8.87 -29.91 -24.77
N ARG A 109 -9.58 -28.85 -24.33
CA ARG A 109 -11.03 -28.71 -24.52
C ARG A 109 -11.42 -28.68 -26.00
N LYS A 110 -10.70 -27.94 -26.84
CA LYS A 110 -10.94 -27.88 -28.30
C LYS A 110 -10.76 -29.25 -28.95
N GLN A 111 -9.69 -29.99 -28.60
CA GLN A 111 -9.49 -31.36 -29.10
C GLN A 111 -10.60 -32.31 -28.65
N GLN A 112 -11.04 -32.22 -27.39
CA GLN A 112 -12.10 -33.07 -26.86
C GLN A 112 -13.46 -32.76 -27.54
N ALA A 113 -13.76 -31.49 -27.77
CA ALA A 113 -14.95 -31.05 -28.52
C ALA A 113 -14.91 -31.51 -29.99
N GLN A 114 -13.74 -31.49 -30.63
CA GLN A 114 -13.59 -31.98 -32.00
C GLN A 114 -13.82 -33.49 -32.09
N LYS A 115 -13.26 -34.28 -31.15
CA LYS A 115 -13.54 -35.73 -31.06
C LYS A 115 -15.02 -36.03 -30.84
N GLN A 116 -15.70 -35.26 -29.98
CA GLN A 116 -17.15 -35.41 -29.80
C GLN A 116 -17.95 -35.07 -31.06
N ARG A 117 -17.51 -34.07 -31.83
CA ARG A 117 -18.13 -33.73 -33.13
C ARG A 117 -17.90 -34.82 -34.18
N GLU A 118 -16.70 -35.40 -34.26
CA GLU A 118 -16.40 -36.53 -35.14
C GLU A 118 -17.25 -37.75 -34.79
N VAL A 119 -17.40 -38.08 -33.50
CA VAL A 119 -18.30 -39.16 -33.05
C VAL A 119 -19.76 -38.86 -33.38
N LYS A 120 -20.23 -37.62 -33.19
CA LYS A 120 -21.59 -37.21 -33.60
C LYS A 120 -21.79 -37.27 -35.12
N GLN A 121 -20.77 -36.94 -35.93
CA GLN A 121 -20.84 -37.02 -37.39
C GLN A 121 -20.82 -38.46 -37.87
N GLN A 122 -20.00 -39.34 -37.29
CA GLN A 122 -20.01 -40.78 -37.60
C GLN A 122 -21.36 -41.43 -37.24
N LYS A 123 -21.97 -41.02 -36.12
CA LYS A 123 -23.34 -41.45 -35.76
C LYS A 123 -24.42 -40.88 -36.71
N LYS A 124 -24.09 -39.87 -37.52
CA LYS A 124 -24.99 -39.25 -38.50
C LYS A 124 -24.75 -39.76 -39.94
N GLU A 125 -23.57 -40.31 -40.22
CA GLU A 125 -23.22 -40.95 -41.50
C GLU A 125 -23.54 -42.45 -41.54
N GLU A 126 -23.77 -43.10 -40.39
CA GLU A 126 -24.53 -44.35 -40.38
C GLU A 126 -25.98 -44.00 -40.73
N PRO A 127 -26.51 -44.40 -41.89
CA PRO A 127 -27.89 -44.12 -42.22
C PRO A 127 -28.74 -44.97 -41.28
N GLU A 128 -29.30 -44.37 -40.23
CA GLU A 128 -30.51 -44.91 -39.63
C GLU A 128 -31.59 -44.85 -40.71
N LEU A 129 -31.72 -45.97 -41.43
CA LEU A 129 -33.00 -46.44 -41.90
C LEU A 129 -34.00 -46.20 -40.76
N CYS A 130 -34.97 -45.32 -40.96
CA CYS A 130 -36.18 -45.28 -40.15
C CYS A 130 -36.82 -46.68 -40.27
N GLY A 131 -36.61 -47.53 -39.26
CA GLY A 131 -37.32 -48.76 -38.98
C GLY A 131 -36.65 -50.07 -39.41
N SER A 132 -35.79 -50.64 -38.55
CA SER A 132 -35.68 -52.10 -38.46
C SER A 132 -36.73 -52.60 -37.45
N PRO A 133 -37.65 -53.50 -37.82
CA PRO A 133 -38.84 -53.84 -37.02
C PRO A 133 -38.56 -54.64 -35.72
N GLU A 134 -37.30 -54.98 -35.43
CA GLU A 134 -36.95 -55.77 -34.25
C GLU A 134 -36.79 -54.93 -32.96
N VAL A 135 -36.64 -53.62 -33.08
CA VAL A 135 -36.54 -52.71 -31.93
C VAL A 135 -37.54 -51.58 -32.15
N GLY A 136 -38.70 -51.63 -31.48
CA GLY A 136 -39.86 -50.75 -31.71
C GLY A 136 -39.68 -49.26 -31.37
N ILE A 137 -38.55 -48.66 -31.73
CA ILE A 137 -38.30 -47.22 -31.62
C ILE A 137 -38.96 -46.56 -32.84
N THR A 138 -40.05 -45.84 -32.58
CA THR A 138 -40.75 -45.07 -33.60
C THR A 138 -39.93 -43.85 -33.99
N CYS A 139 -40.06 -43.37 -35.22
CA CYS A 139 -39.34 -42.18 -35.68
C CYS A 139 -39.78 -40.91 -34.89
N GLU A 140 -40.94 -40.94 -34.22
CA GLU A 140 -41.36 -39.93 -33.23
C GLU A 140 -40.50 -39.93 -31.96
N HIS A 141 -40.01 -41.09 -31.51
CA HIS A 141 -39.15 -41.20 -30.34
C HIS A 141 -37.80 -40.54 -30.58
N VAL A 142 -37.19 -40.82 -31.74
CA VAL A 142 -35.91 -40.22 -32.16
C VAL A 142 -36.02 -38.71 -32.30
N GLN A 143 -37.13 -38.21 -32.86
CA GLN A 143 -37.35 -36.77 -32.99
C GLN A 143 -37.48 -36.08 -31.63
N LYS A 144 -38.16 -36.72 -30.68
CA LYS A 144 -38.31 -36.20 -29.31
C LYS A 144 -36.99 -36.21 -28.53
N GLU A 145 -36.15 -37.22 -28.72
CA GLU A 145 -34.80 -37.25 -28.13
C GLU A 145 -33.94 -36.11 -28.68
N TRP A 146 -34.00 -35.85 -29.99
CA TRP A 146 -33.26 -34.75 -30.61
C TRP A 146 -33.71 -33.37 -30.09
N GLU A 147 -35.03 -33.15 -29.95
CA GLU A 147 -35.56 -31.91 -29.34
C GLU A 147 -35.13 -31.75 -27.88
N ASN A 148 -35.10 -32.84 -27.11
CA ASN A 148 -34.60 -32.84 -25.74
C ASN A 148 -33.11 -32.50 -25.67
N GLU A 149 -32.28 -33.06 -26.55
CA GLU A 149 -30.86 -32.72 -26.62
C GLU A 149 -30.65 -31.23 -26.90
N GLN A 150 -31.37 -30.67 -27.87
CA GLN A 150 -31.31 -29.23 -28.18
C GLN A 150 -31.73 -28.36 -26.99
N LYS A 151 -32.75 -28.80 -26.23
CA LYS A 151 -33.19 -28.11 -25.02
C LYS A 151 -32.13 -28.13 -23.92
N ILE A 152 -31.49 -29.29 -23.71
CA ILE A 152 -30.41 -29.44 -22.71
C ILE A 152 -29.21 -28.57 -23.08
N GLU A 153 -28.81 -28.54 -24.35
CA GLU A 153 -27.69 -27.72 -24.82
C GLU A 153 -27.95 -26.23 -24.59
N LYS A 154 -29.19 -25.78 -24.84
CA LYS A 154 -29.59 -24.39 -24.57
C LYS A 154 -29.59 -24.06 -23.07
N GLU A 155 -30.10 -24.95 -22.22
CA GLU A 155 -30.12 -24.73 -20.77
C GLU A 155 -28.70 -24.69 -20.18
N LEU A 156 -27.80 -25.55 -20.66
CA LEU A 156 -26.40 -25.55 -20.24
C LEU A 156 -25.71 -24.25 -20.63
N LYS A 157 -25.94 -23.76 -21.85
CA LYS A 157 -25.38 -22.49 -22.31
C LYS A 157 -25.89 -21.31 -21.47
N GLU A 158 -27.20 -21.26 -21.20
CA GLU A 158 -27.77 -20.21 -20.34
C GLU A 158 -27.21 -20.29 -18.91
N ARG A 159 -26.99 -21.51 -18.39
CA ARG A 159 -26.39 -21.71 -17.07
C ARG A 159 -24.93 -21.24 -17.03
N GLU A 160 -24.15 -21.50 -18.07
CA GLU A 160 -22.77 -21.04 -18.20
C GLU A 160 -22.71 -19.51 -18.27
N GLU A 161 -23.53 -18.89 -19.12
CA GLU A 161 -23.63 -17.41 -19.22
C GLU A 161 -24.05 -16.77 -17.89
N ARG A 162 -24.94 -17.43 -17.13
CA ARG A 162 -25.34 -16.99 -15.79
C ARG A 162 -24.17 -17.06 -14.81
N GLN A 163 -23.44 -18.17 -14.79
CA GLN A 163 -22.28 -18.34 -13.92
C GLN A 163 -21.16 -17.35 -14.24
N GLU A 164 -20.92 -17.09 -15.53
CA GLU A 164 -19.94 -16.10 -15.97
C GLU A 164 -20.36 -14.69 -15.51
N ARG A 165 -21.63 -14.32 -15.68
CA ARG A 165 -22.16 -13.04 -15.20
C ARG A 165 -22.02 -12.89 -13.69
N GLU A 166 -22.41 -13.92 -12.92
CA GLU A 166 -22.28 -13.92 -11.46
C GLU A 166 -20.80 -13.81 -11.03
N GLY A 167 -19.89 -14.49 -11.74
CA GLY A 167 -18.45 -14.40 -11.52
C GLY A 167 -17.90 -12.99 -11.78
N LEU A 168 -18.31 -12.36 -12.89
CA LEU A 168 -17.94 -10.98 -13.22
C LEU A 168 -18.51 -9.97 -12.21
N GLU A 169 -19.76 -10.15 -11.78
CA GLU A 169 -20.36 -9.29 -10.75
C GLU A 169 -19.64 -9.43 -9.40
N TYR A 170 -19.28 -10.66 -9.02
CA TYR A 170 -18.50 -10.90 -7.81
C TYR A 170 -17.12 -10.25 -7.88
N ALA A 171 -16.41 -10.39 -9.01
CA ALA A 171 -15.11 -9.75 -9.22
C ALA A 171 -15.23 -8.22 -9.15
N LYS A 172 -16.24 -7.64 -9.82
CA LYS A 172 -16.52 -6.19 -9.78
C LYS A 172 -16.81 -5.71 -8.36
N ARG A 173 -17.65 -6.42 -7.61
CA ARG A 173 -17.96 -6.09 -6.21
C ARG A 173 -16.71 -6.15 -5.33
N LYS A 174 -15.85 -7.15 -5.54
CA LYS A 174 -14.61 -7.32 -4.79
C LYS A 174 -13.62 -6.18 -5.08
N ALA A 175 -13.48 -5.79 -6.34
CA ALA A 175 -12.66 -4.64 -6.75
C ALA A 175 -13.18 -3.34 -6.13
N GLN A 176 -14.49 -3.07 -6.25
CA GLN A 176 -15.11 -1.89 -5.65
C GLN A 176 -14.94 -1.85 -4.12
N SER A 177 -15.08 -2.99 -3.43
CA SER A 177 -14.85 -3.07 -1.99
C SER A 177 -13.41 -2.74 -1.59
N PHE A 178 -12.43 -3.03 -2.45
CA PHE A 178 -11.04 -2.67 -2.20
C PHE A 178 -10.85 -1.16 -2.34
N GLU A 179 -11.31 -0.58 -3.45
CA GLU A 179 -11.25 0.87 -3.68
C GLU A 179 -11.95 1.67 -2.57
N ASP A 180 -13.11 1.20 -2.10
CA ASP A 180 -13.85 1.89 -1.03
C ASP A 180 -13.11 1.83 0.31
N LYS A 181 -12.42 0.73 0.61
CA LYS A 181 -11.55 0.62 1.81
C LYS A 181 -10.33 1.54 1.71
N GLU A 182 -9.73 1.67 0.54
CA GLU A 182 -8.62 2.61 0.34
C GLU A 182 -9.10 4.06 0.48
N ARG A 183 -10.24 4.40 -0.11
CA ARG A 183 -10.89 5.70 0.03
C ARG A 183 -11.25 6.02 1.49
N GLU A 184 -11.72 5.03 2.25
CA GLU A 184 -12.03 5.19 3.66
C GLU A 184 -10.78 5.53 4.49
N LYS A 185 -9.65 4.87 4.20
CA LYS A 185 -8.35 5.12 4.86
C LYS A 185 -7.64 6.38 4.37
N MET A 186 -8.02 6.89 3.21
CA MET A 186 -7.42 8.08 2.61
C MET A 186 -7.62 9.31 3.49
N SER A 187 -6.57 10.14 3.57
CA SER A 187 -6.62 11.41 4.30
C SER A 187 -7.57 12.39 3.63
N CYS A 188 -8.04 13.38 4.38
CA CYS A 188 -8.97 14.38 3.86
C CYS A 188 -8.34 15.27 2.79
N ASP A 189 -7.04 15.58 2.90
CA ASP A 189 -6.33 16.39 1.93
C ASP A 189 -6.04 15.61 0.64
N ASP A 190 -5.66 14.33 0.77
CA ASP A 190 -5.52 13.44 -0.39
C ASP A 190 -6.85 13.26 -1.12
N ALA A 191 -7.95 13.06 -0.38
CA ALA A 191 -9.28 12.93 -0.96
C ALA A 191 -9.72 14.20 -1.72
N ARG A 192 -9.36 15.40 -1.23
CA ARG A 192 -9.61 16.67 -1.93
C ARG A 192 -8.78 16.77 -3.21
N ASN A 193 -7.50 16.42 -3.16
CA ASN A 193 -6.61 16.44 -4.32
C ASN A 193 -7.13 15.48 -5.42
N VAL A 194 -7.49 14.25 -5.07
CA VAL A 194 -8.07 13.28 -6.01
C VAL A 194 -9.41 13.79 -6.59
N LEU A 195 -10.27 14.37 -5.76
CA LEU A 195 -11.54 14.96 -6.22
C LEU A 195 -11.31 16.07 -7.25
N GLU A 196 -10.31 16.91 -7.05
CA GLU A 196 -9.95 17.99 -7.98
C GLU A 196 -9.42 17.43 -9.31
N GLN A 197 -8.54 16.43 -9.26
CA GLN A 197 -8.08 15.73 -10.46
C GLN A 197 -9.24 15.11 -11.25
N LEU A 198 -10.18 14.45 -10.57
CA LEU A 198 -11.35 13.84 -11.21
C LEU A 198 -12.29 14.87 -11.85
N LYS A 199 -12.43 16.06 -11.25
CA LYS A 199 -13.22 17.16 -11.83
C LYS A 199 -12.56 17.72 -13.10
N ASN A 200 -11.24 17.72 -13.14
CA ASN A 200 -10.46 18.21 -14.27
C ASN A 200 -10.26 17.17 -15.39
N ALA A 201 -10.53 15.88 -15.09
CA ALA A 201 -10.47 14.80 -16.07
C ALA A 201 -11.67 14.82 -17.04
N GLU A 202 -11.53 14.10 -18.17
CA GLU A 202 -12.60 13.94 -19.16
C GLU A 202 -13.84 13.28 -18.53
N GLN A 203 -14.99 13.94 -18.63
CA GLN A 203 -16.18 13.55 -17.90
C GLN A 203 -16.89 12.36 -18.54
N ASN A 204 -16.64 11.16 -18.03
CA ASN A 204 -17.36 9.93 -18.37
C ASN A 204 -18.24 9.44 -17.19
N PRO A 205 -19.19 8.51 -17.43
CA PRO A 205 -20.08 8.02 -16.36
C PRO A 205 -19.35 7.42 -15.15
N ALA A 206 -18.22 6.73 -15.36
CA ALA A 206 -17.43 6.14 -14.28
C ALA A 206 -16.73 7.20 -13.43
N ILE A 207 -16.16 8.24 -14.07
CA ILE A 207 -15.56 9.38 -13.38
C ILE A 207 -16.60 10.14 -12.57
N LYS A 208 -17.82 10.33 -13.12
CA LYS A 208 -18.92 10.97 -12.37
C LYS A 208 -19.29 10.18 -11.11
N GLU A 209 -19.38 8.85 -11.18
CA GLU A 209 -19.62 8.02 -10.00
C GLU A 209 -18.50 8.16 -8.96
N SER A 210 -17.23 8.14 -9.40
CA SER A 210 -16.07 8.36 -8.54
C SER A 210 -16.07 9.75 -7.89
N ILE A 211 -16.40 10.81 -8.63
CA ILE A 211 -16.52 12.18 -8.10
C ILE A 211 -17.52 12.22 -6.94
N VAL A 212 -18.70 11.60 -7.08
CA VAL A 212 -19.71 11.56 -6.02
C VAL A 212 -19.15 10.89 -4.77
N LYS A 213 -18.49 9.73 -4.90
CA LYS A 213 -17.90 9.00 -3.76
C LYS A 213 -16.79 9.78 -3.06
N TYR A 214 -15.90 10.44 -3.81
CA TYR A 214 -14.85 11.29 -3.22
C TYR A 214 -15.42 12.56 -2.59
N GLN A 215 -16.46 13.13 -3.18
CA GLN A 215 -17.14 14.29 -2.62
C GLN A 215 -17.84 13.96 -1.29
N GLU A 216 -18.44 12.78 -1.17
CA GLU A 216 -19.01 12.30 0.10
C GLU A 216 -17.93 12.16 1.20
N LYS A 217 -16.78 11.56 0.86
CA LYS A 217 -15.63 11.47 1.77
C LYS A 217 -15.14 12.85 2.24
N VAL A 218 -15.00 13.81 1.32
CA VAL A 218 -14.60 15.18 1.64
C VAL A 218 -15.63 15.90 2.50
N ASN A 219 -16.93 15.65 2.27
CA ASN A 219 -18.01 16.20 3.10
C ASN A 219 -17.95 15.64 4.54
N MET A 220 -17.62 14.35 4.70
CA MET A 220 -17.44 13.74 6.02
C MET A 220 -16.23 14.28 6.78
N CYS A 221 -15.17 14.68 6.07
CA CYS A 221 -14.01 15.36 6.65
C CYS A 221 -14.28 16.78 7.17
N SER A 222 -15.40 17.40 6.76
CA SER A 222 -15.75 18.77 7.13
C SER A 222 -16.79 18.86 8.25
N LYS A 223 -17.19 17.71 8.81
CA LYS A 223 -18.07 17.58 9.98
C LYS A 223 -17.25 17.33 11.23
#